data_AF-A0A1V6LTY7-F1
#
_entry.id   AF-A0A1V6LTY7-F1
#
_cell.length_a   1.000
_cell.length_b   1.000
_cell.length_c   1.000
_cell.angle_alpha   90.00
_cell.angle_beta   90.00
_cell.angle_gamma   90.00
#
_symmetry.space_group_name_H-M   'P 1'
#
loop_
_entity.id
_entity.type
_entity.pdbx_description
1 polymer ?
#
loop_
_entity_poly.entity_id
_entity_poly.type
_entity_poly.pdbx_seq_one_letter_code
_entity_poly.pdbx_strand_id
1 'polypeptide(L)'
;MLLLRDIGLENEKKQSFKEENKYTKTAHILESFPNLPFVLIGDAKDLDHDIYSAIAETYPDMISAIYIRTTKDHLKMKRIKKRLEQKTHVPIQLINHTDEAVVHAKANGFIN
;
A
#
# COMPACT_ATOMS: atom_id res chain seq x y z
N MET A 1 -18.15 23.17 36.92
CA MET A 1 -18.50 23.30 35.49
C MET A 1 -17.36 24.02 34.79
N LEU A 2 -16.56 23.29 34.03
CA LEU A 2 -15.55 23.84 33.12
C LEU A 2 -16.01 23.49 31.71
N LEU A 3 -16.28 24.50 30.89
CA LEU A 3 -16.58 24.35 29.47
C LEU A 3 -15.25 24.43 28.72
N LEU A 4 -14.71 23.30 28.30
CA LEU A 4 -13.53 23.26 27.44
C LEU A 4 -14.01 23.27 25.98
N ARG A 5 -14.30 24.48 25.50
CA ARG A 5 -14.51 24.77 24.08
C ARG A 5 -13.19 25.29 23.53
N ASP A 6 -12.73 24.61 22.49
CA ASP A 6 -11.69 25.02 21.54
C ASP A 6 -10.22 24.79 21.93
N ILE A 7 -9.68 23.69 21.42
CA ILE A 7 -8.41 23.71 20.68
C ILE A 7 -8.58 22.75 19.52
N GLY A 8 -8.93 23.31 18.35
CA GLY A 8 -8.85 22.64 17.06
C GLY A 8 -7.41 22.21 16.78
N LEU A 9 -7.10 20.94 17.08
CA LEU A 9 -6.01 20.20 16.47
C LEU A 9 -6.65 19.12 15.60
N GLU A 10 -7.27 19.56 14.51
CA GLU A 10 -7.90 18.66 13.55
C GLU A 10 -6.84 17.84 12.81
N ASN A 11 -6.87 16.54 13.09
CA ASN A 11 -6.66 15.42 12.17
C ASN A 11 -5.26 15.09 11.59
N GLU A 12 -4.22 15.90 11.73
CA GLU A 12 -2.90 15.52 11.15
C GLU A 12 -2.20 14.38 11.91
N LYS A 13 -2.22 14.39 13.25
CA LYS A 13 -1.50 13.39 14.06
C LYS A 13 -2.13 11.99 14.03
N LYS A 14 -3.46 11.89 13.88
CA LYS A 14 -4.14 10.57 13.86
C LYS A 14 -3.84 9.78 12.60
N GLN A 15 -3.73 10.47 11.46
CA GLN A 15 -3.46 9.83 10.18
C GLN A 15 -2.01 9.35 10.12
N SER A 16 -1.05 10.21 10.45
CA SER A 16 0.37 9.83 10.52
C SER A 16 0.63 8.67 11.49
N PHE A 17 0.00 8.67 12.67
CA PHE A 17 0.10 7.55 13.61
C PHE A 17 -0.51 6.25 13.06
N LYS A 18 -1.60 6.33 12.30
CA LYS A 18 -2.21 5.16 11.64
C LYS A 18 -1.30 4.61 10.53
N GLU A 19 -0.66 5.49 9.77
CA GLU A 19 0.29 5.15 8.70
C GLU A 19 1.57 4.52 9.26
N GLU A 20 2.15 5.12 10.31
CA GLU A 20 3.30 4.57 11.04
C GLU A 20 3.00 3.15 11.54
N ASN A 21 1.84 2.95 12.18
CA ASN A 21 1.44 1.63 12.65
C ASN A 21 1.26 0.60 11.53
N LYS A 22 0.79 1.01 10.34
CA LYS A 22 0.66 0.10 9.19
C LYS A 22 2.02 -0.26 8.61
N TYR A 23 2.93 0.71 8.48
CA TYR A 23 4.31 0.47 8.04
C TYR A 23 5.02 -0.49 8.98
N THR A 24 5.04 -0.20 10.29
CA THR A 24 5.74 -1.02 11.29
C THR A 24 5.23 -2.46 11.30
N LYS A 25 3.91 -2.67 11.19
CA LYS A 25 3.33 -4.02 11.12
C LYS A 25 3.76 -4.76 9.86
N THR A 26 3.76 -4.08 8.71
CA THR A 26 4.17 -4.69 7.43
C THR A 26 5.66 -5.03 7.46
N ALA A 27 6.50 -4.09 7.87
CA ALA A 27 7.94 -4.29 8.03
C ALA A 27 8.24 -5.46 8.97
N HIS A 28 7.57 -5.54 10.12
CA HIS A 28 7.78 -6.64 11.07
C HIS A 28 7.46 -8.02 10.48
N ILE A 29 6.43 -8.12 9.64
CA ILE A 29 6.10 -9.37 8.93
C ILE A 29 7.20 -9.71 7.94
N LEU A 30 7.67 -8.75 7.14
CA LEU A 30 8.75 -8.97 6.18
C LEU A 30 10.03 -9.43 6.89
N GLU A 31 10.41 -8.75 7.97
CA GLU A 31 11.59 -9.10 8.78
C GLU A 31 11.47 -10.48 9.44
N SER A 32 10.25 -10.91 9.80
CA SER A 32 10.01 -12.25 10.36
C SER A 32 10.16 -13.36 9.31
N PHE A 33 10.04 -13.03 8.02
CA PHE A 33 10.06 -13.98 6.90
C PHE A 33 10.95 -13.49 5.75
N PRO A 34 12.27 -13.29 5.98
CA PRO A 34 13.16 -12.61 5.03
C PRO A 34 13.36 -13.36 3.71
N ASN A 35 13.08 -14.66 3.67
CA ASN A 35 13.29 -15.51 2.50
C ASN A 35 12.01 -15.75 1.67
N LEU A 36 10.89 -15.13 2.05
CA LEU A 36 9.63 -15.28 1.33
C LEU A 36 9.35 -14.06 0.45
N PRO A 37 8.93 -14.26 -0.81
CA PRO A 37 8.40 -13.18 -1.62
C PRO A 37 7.01 -12.78 -1.13
N PHE A 38 6.73 -11.47 -1.19
CA PHE A 38 5.47 -10.87 -0.78
C PHE A 38 4.83 -10.10 -1.93
N VAL A 39 3.51 -10.03 -1.87
CA VAL A 39 2.70 -9.21 -2.76
C VAL A 39 1.84 -8.29 -1.91
N LEU A 40 1.89 -6.99 -2.19
CA LEU A 40 1.08 -6.00 -1.50
C LEU A 40 -0.26 -5.81 -2.22
N ILE A 41 -1.36 -5.81 -1.48
CA ILE A 41 -2.72 -5.62 -2.03
C ILE A 41 -3.44 -4.55 -1.23
N GLY A 42 -3.92 -3.50 -1.90
CA GLY A 42 -4.63 -2.40 -1.25
C GLY A 42 -5.72 -1.76 -2.08
N ASP A 43 -6.51 -0.87 -1.47
CA ASP A 43 -7.54 -0.07 -2.15
C ASP A 43 -7.05 1.37 -2.37
N ALA A 44 -7.39 1.94 -3.52
CA ALA A 44 -6.97 3.29 -3.87
C ALA A 44 -7.58 4.41 -2.99
N LYS A 45 -8.61 4.11 -2.19
CA LYS A 45 -9.23 5.05 -1.26
C LYS A 45 -8.46 5.21 0.05
N ASP A 46 -7.66 4.22 0.45
CA ASP A 46 -7.12 4.14 1.82
C ASP A 46 -5.83 4.95 2.05
N LEU A 47 -5.38 5.77 1.10
CA LEU A 47 -4.14 6.58 1.19
C LEU A 47 -2.83 5.77 1.37
N ASP A 48 -2.90 4.45 1.43
CA ASP A 48 -1.75 3.54 1.70
C ASP A 48 -0.66 3.53 0.60
N HIS A 49 -0.77 4.34 -0.45
CA HIS A 49 0.20 4.38 -1.55
C HIS A 49 1.60 4.81 -1.07
N ASP A 50 1.69 5.80 -0.19
CA ASP A 50 2.99 6.24 0.31
C ASP A 50 3.64 5.17 1.20
N ILE A 51 2.85 4.38 1.94
CA ILE A 51 3.34 3.22 2.71
C ILE A 51 3.83 2.13 1.76
N TYR A 52 3.09 1.79 0.71
CA TYR A 52 3.52 0.77 -0.26
C TYR A 52 4.77 1.19 -1.02
N SER A 53 4.91 2.48 -1.35
CA SER A 53 6.14 3.01 -1.93
C SER A 53 7.30 2.82 -0.95
N ALA A 54 7.14 3.25 0.29
CA ALA A 54 8.20 3.18 1.31
C ALA A 54 8.62 1.73 1.61
N ILE A 55 7.66 0.81 1.72
CA ILE A 55 7.95 -0.62 1.90
C ILE A 55 8.66 -1.19 0.67
N ALA A 56 8.19 -0.90 -0.54
CA ALA A 56 8.82 -1.39 -1.77
C ALA A 56 10.20 -0.76 -2.05
N GLU A 57 10.45 0.47 -1.58
CA GLU A 57 11.78 1.10 -1.61
C GLU A 57 12.72 0.49 -0.55
N THR A 58 12.19 0.14 0.62
CA THR A 58 13.00 -0.44 1.73
C THR A 58 13.30 -1.92 1.51
N TYR A 59 12.35 -2.68 0.96
CA TYR A 59 12.44 -4.13 0.77
C TYR A 59 12.22 -4.54 -0.71
N PRO A 60 12.96 -3.98 -1.68
CA PRO A 60 12.68 -4.16 -3.11
C PRO A 60 12.77 -5.62 -3.56
N ASP A 61 13.69 -6.41 -2.99
CA ASP A 61 13.87 -7.82 -3.33
C ASP A 61 12.80 -8.74 -2.74
N MET A 62 12.06 -8.27 -1.73
CA MET A 62 11.01 -9.04 -1.08
C MET A 62 9.62 -8.79 -1.68
N ILE A 63 9.40 -7.65 -2.34
CA ILE A 63 8.09 -7.30 -2.90
C ILE A 63 8.05 -7.64 -4.39
N SER A 64 7.35 -8.71 -4.75
CA SER A 64 7.24 -9.15 -6.14
C SER A 64 6.25 -8.33 -6.97
N ALA A 65 5.19 -7.81 -6.35
CA ALA A 65 4.20 -6.97 -7.01
C ALA A 65 3.36 -6.15 -6.03
N ILE A 66 2.78 -5.05 -6.53
CA ILE A 66 1.79 -4.23 -5.83
C ILE A 66 0.48 -4.23 -6.64
N TYR A 67 -0.59 -4.73 -6.03
CA TYR A 67 -1.93 -4.69 -6.59
C TYR A 67 -2.77 -3.61 -5.93
N ILE A 68 -3.38 -2.75 -6.76
CA ILE A 68 -4.25 -1.67 -6.29
C ILE A 68 -5.64 -1.88 -6.85
N ARG A 69 -6.62 -2.00 -5.96
CA ARG A 69 -8.03 -2.09 -6.33
C ARG A 69 -8.50 -0.76 -6.90
N THR A 70 -8.99 -0.82 -8.13
CA THR A 70 -9.51 0.32 -8.88
C THR A 70 -10.84 0.78 -8.31
N THR A 71 -11.08 2.07 -8.49
CA THR A 71 -12.41 2.67 -8.31
C THR A 71 -12.89 3.21 -9.65
N LYS A 72 -14.14 3.68 -9.71
CA LYS A 72 -14.74 4.25 -10.93
C LYS A 72 -13.94 5.45 -11.50
N ASP A 73 -13.06 6.07 -10.72
CA ASP A 73 -12.23 7.18 -11.16
C ASP A 73 -10.90 6.69 -11.78
N HIS A 74 -10.97 6.33 -13.07
CA HIS A 74 -9.83 5.82 -13.83
C HIS A 74 -8.67 6.83 -13.94
N LEU A 75 -8.94 8.14 -13.96
CA LEU A 75 -7.91 9.17 -14.09
C LEU A 75 -7.09 9.27 -12.80
N LYS A 76 -7.77 9.23 -11.65
CA LYS A 76 -7.12 9.16 -10.34
C LYS A 76 -6.26 7.89 -10.23
N MET A 77 -6.76 6.74 -10.68
CA MET A 77 -6.00 5.47 -10.61
C MET A 77 -4.71 5.52 -11.44
N LYS A 78 -4.77 6.07 -12.66
CA LYS A 78 -3.56 6.26 -13.49
C LYS A 78 -2.53 7.17 -12.82
N ARG A 79 -2.97 8.23 -12.16
CA ARG A 79 -2.06 9.15 -11.43
C ARG A 79 -1.39 8.46 -10.25
N ILE A 80 -2.14 7.68 -9.48
CA ILE A 80 -1.60 6.90 -8.35
C ILE A 80 -0.59 5.88 -8.85
N LYS A 81 -0.96 5.09 -9.87
CA LYS A 81 -0.06 4.10 -10.48
C LYS A 81 1.25 4.74 -10.90
N LYS A 82 1.18 5.84 -11.68
CA LYS A 82 2.36 6.57 -12.15
C LYS A 82 3.22 7.10 -11.00
N ARG A 83 2.60 7.61 -9.92
CA ARG A 83 3.35 8.09 -8.74
C ARG A 83 4.12 6.97 -8.07
N LEU A 84 3.52 5.79 -7.96
CA LEU A 84 4.18 4.63 -7.35
C LEU A 84 5.30 4.09 -8.24
N GLU A 85 5.04 3.96 -9.55
CA GLU A 85 6.06 3.55 -10.55
C GLU A 85 7.26 4.52 -10.61
N GLN A 86 7.07 5.78 -10.22
CA GLN A 86 8.17 6.75 -10.12
C GLN A 86 9.03 6.56 -8.87
N LYS A 87 8.50 5.93 -7.82
CA LYS A 87 9.18 5.73 -6.53
C LYS A 87 9.79 4.33 -6.40
N THR A 88 9.22 3.34 -7.07
CA THR A 88 9.69 1.95 -7.00
C THR A 88 9.75 1.28 -8.36
N HIS A 89 10.67 0.32 -8.50
CA HIS A 89 10.79 -0.54 -9.69
C HIS A 89 9.89 -1.78 -9.62
N VAL A 90 9.15 -1.97 -8.51
CA VAL A 90 8.26 -3.11 -8.31
C VAL A 90 7.07 -3.03 -9.30
N PRO A 91 6.69 -4.14 -9.96
CA PRO A 91 5.54 -4.18 -10.85
C PRO A 91 4.24 -3.75 -10.15
N ILE A 92 3.50 -2.84 -10.77
CA ILE A 92 2.24 -2.32 -10.24
C ILE A 92 1.09 -2.63 -11.19
N GLN A 93 0.07 -3.30 -10.66
CA GLN A 93 -1.10 -3.70 -11.44
C GLN A 93 -2.38 -3.18 -10.79
N LEU A 94 -3.20 -2.55 -11.63
CA LEU A 94 -4.55 -2.12 -11.26
C LEU A 94 -5.50 -3.29 -11.47
N ILE A 95 -6.29 -3.62 -10.46
CA ILE A 95 -7.25 -4.75 -10.47
C ILE A 95 -8.64 -4.24 -10.07
N ASN A 96 -9.72 -4.85 -10.55
CA ASN A 96 -11.07 -4.52 -10.05
C ASN A 96 -11.46 -5.46 -8.89
N HIS A 97 -11.07 -6.73 -8.99
CA HIS A 97 -11.34 -7.76 -8.00
C HIS A 97 -10.08 -8.48 -7.54
N THR A 98 -10.07 -8.96 -6.29
CA THR A 98 -8.93 -9.69 -5.72
C THR A 98 -8.62 -10.97 -6.51
N ASP A 99 -9.60 -11.58 -7.16
CA ASP A 99 -9.40 -12.75 -8.03
C ASP A 99 -8.44 -12.45 -9.19
N GLU A 100 -8.46 -11.23 -9.73
CA GLU A 100 -7.52 -10.80 -10.79
C GLU A 100 -6.08 -10.77 -10.27
N ALA A 101 -5.88 -10.36 -9.01
CA ALA A 101 -4.56 -10.42 -8.37
C ALA A 101 -4.08 -11.86 -8.21
N VAL A 102 -4.94 -12.79 -7.83
CA VAL A 102 -4.59 -14.21 -7.69
C VAL A 102 -4.20 -14.80 -9.05
N VAL A 103 -5.01 -14.55 -10.08
CA VAL A 103 -4.73 -15.02 -11.44
C VAL A 103 -3.40 -14.45 -11.95
N HIS A 104 -3.17 -13.14 -11.79
CA HIS A 104 -1.93 -12.51 -12.22
C HIS A 104 -0.72 -13.02 -11.41
N ALA A 105 -0.86 -13.18 -10.10
CA ALA A 105 0.20 -13.67 -9.24
C ALA A 105 0.60 -15.11 -9.60
N LYS A 106 -0.36 -15.98 -9.89
CA LYS A 106 -0.09 -17.35 -10.38
C LYS A 106 0.59 -17.34 -11.75
N ALA A 107 0.11 -16.51 -12.68
CA ALA A 107 0.68 -16.42 -14.02
C ALA A 107 2.14 -15.96 -14.02
N ASN A 108 2.53 -15.14 -13.04
CA ASN A 108 3.91 -14.66 -12.86
C ASN A 108 4.74 -15.52 -11.88
N GLY A 109 4.17 -16.61 -11.35
CA GLY A 109 4.86 -17.48 -10.39
C GLY A 109 5.12 -16.86 -9.01
N PHE A 110 4.40 -15.79 -8.65
CA PHE A 110 4.53 -15.16 -7.33
C PHE A 110 3.88 -16.00 -6.23
N ILE A 111 2.86 -16.79 -6.59
CA ILE A 111 2.17 -17.74 -5.70
C ILE A 111 1.92 -19.04 -6.48
N ASN A 112 2.02 -20.18 -5.80
CA ASN A 112 1.69 -21.51 -6.34
C ASN A 112 0.29 -21.95 -5.91
#